data_AF-A0A1M6T300-F1
#
_entry.id   AF-A0A1M6T300-F1
#
_cell.length_a   1.000
_cell.length_b   1.000
_cell.length_c   1.000
_cell.angle_alpha   90.00
_cell.angle_beta   90.00
_cell.angle_gamma   90.00
#
_symmetry.space_group_name_H-M   'P 1'
#
loop_
_entity.id
_entity.type
_entity.pdbx_description
1 polymer ?
#
loop_
_entity_poly.entity_id
_entity_poly.type
_entity_poly.pdbx_seq_one_letter_code
_entity_poly.pdbx_strand_id
1 'polypeptide(L)'
;MKKIILGFILMMSSFAFSQEIHQVIAQEGLSVRLGPNGKKIGKIPYGYPVKVLEKGDALIIRDNGKVINGNWVKIEASSTRILLDEDVDKDLLNQYVYAFSGYLITQENFINQFEKEIASHPAFNDFYLAKSYQCFAIKGDFFGDGVVDYLYRMIDTKGNVRLYIVDNRKTGSQIYGLGGDKDPFKIKNYDFAILTVIPKGTPLWSNSKNGIKRNLNGISKSEITTLDYDAIYVHQDNAKEGGFIYRKDGKWNWLNQK
;
A
#
# COMPACT_ATOMS: atom_id res chain seq x y z
N MET A 1 -50.52 -7.48 -18.75
CA MET A 1 -49.70 -6.29 -18.42
C MET A 1 -48.83 -6.48 -17.17
N LYS A 2 -49.35 -6.91 -16.01
CA LYS A 2 -48.54 -7.09 -14.78
C LYS A 2 -47.33 -8.05 -14.92
N LYS A 3 -47.45 -9.13 -15.72
CA LYS A 3 -46.35 -10.08 -15.97
C LYS A 3 -45.25 -9.57 -16.92
N ILE A 4 -45.55 -8.57 -17.75
CA ILE A 4 -44.59 -7.97 -18.70
C ILE A 4 -43.73 -6.91 -18.00
N ILE A 5 -44.33 -6.15 -17.07
CA ILE A 5 -43.64 -5.15 -16.25
C ILE A 5 -42.61 -5.83 -15.32
N LEU A 6 -42.95 -7.00 -14.76
CA LEU A 6 -42.05 -7.76 -13.89
C LEU A 6 -40.79 -8.26 -14.62
N GLY A 7 -40.92 -8.67 -15.89
CA GLY A 7 -39.80 -9.09 -16.73
C GLY A 7 -38.85 -7.94 -17.09
N PHE A 8 -39.39 -6.73 -17.33
CA PHE A 8 -38.58 -5.54 -17.63
C PHE A 8 -37.78 -5.05 -16.41
N ILE A 9 -38.35 -5.17 -15.20
CA ILE A 9 -37.68 -4.81 -13.95
C ILE A 9 -36.54 -5.79 -13.62
N LEU A 10 -36.72 -7.09 -13.87
CA LEU A 10 -35.67 -8.11 -13.68
C LEU A 10 -34.52 -8.01 -14.70
N MET A 11 -34.77 -7.49 -15.91
CA MET A 11 -33.73 -7.27 -16.93
C MET A 11 -32.87 -6.03 -16.62
N MET A 12 -33.47 -4.94 -16.13
CA MET A 12 -32.74 -3.74 -15.72
C MET A 12 -31.78 -3.96 -14.54
N SER A 13 -32.02 -4.96 -13.68
CA SER A 13 -31.11 -5.31 -12.57
C SER A 13 -29.83 -6.02 -12.98
N SER A 14 -29.67 -6.41 -14.26
CA SER A 14 -28.50 -7.18 -14.73
C SER A 14 -27.33 -6.34 -15.26
N PHE A 15 -27.44 -5.01 -15.23
CA PHE A 15 -26.36 -4.07 -15.60
C PHE A 15 -25.85 -3.24 -14.43
N ALA A 16 -26.05 -3.71 -13.19
CA ALA A 16 -25.17 -3.28 -12.11
C ALA A 16 -23.78 -3.89 -12.40
N PHE A 17 -22.97 -3.22 -13.22
CA PHE A 17 -21.53 -3.41 -13.18
C PHE A 17 -21.13 -3.15 -11.73
N SER A 18 -20.95 -4.23 -10.95
CA SER A 18 -20.23 -4.15 -9.70
C SER A 18 -18.89 -3.52 -10.06
N GLN A 19 -18.64 -2.31 -9.59
CA GLN A 19 -17.40 -1.60 -9.88
C GLN A 19 -16.27 -2.42 -9.30
N GLU A 20 -15.49 -3.07 -10.17
CA GLU A 20 -14.48 -4.03 -9.78
C GLU A 20 -13.30 -3.31 -9.12
N ILE A 21 -13.03 -3.66 -7.87
CA ILE A 21 -11.89 -3.12 -7.12
C ILE A 21 -10.63 -3.81 -7.62
N HIS A 22 -9.65 -2.99 -8.00
CA HIS A 22 -8.32 -3.43 -8.38
C HIS A 22 -7.31 -3.02 -7.30
N GLN A 23 -6.11 -3.59 -7.34
CA GLN A 23 -5.00 -3.29 -6.46
C GLN A 23 -3.80 -2.84 -7.28
N VAL A 24 -3.07 -1.85 -6.77
CA VAL A 24 -1.85 -1.35 -7.42
C VAL A 24 -0.71 -2.34 -7.22
N ILE A 25 -0.06 -2.74 -8.32
CA ILE A 25 1.12 -3.62 -8.31
C ILE A 25 2.41 -2.95 -8.81
N ALA A 26 2.37 -1.65 -9.10
CA ALA A 26 3.58 -0.86 -9.38
C ALA A 26 4.40 -0.69 -8.10
N GLN A 27 5.64 -1.19 -8.08
CA GLN A 27 6.52 -1.17 -6.89
C GLN A 27 6.74 0.26 -6.37
N GLU A 28 7.05 1.21 -7.26
CA GLU A 28 7.28 2.61 -6.92
C GLU A 28 5.99 3.42 -6.69
N GLY A 29 4.83 2.78 -6.83
CA GLY A 29 3.51 3.40 -6.86
C GLY A 29 3.03 3.72 -8.28
N LEU A 30 1.71 3.68 -8.46
CA LEU A 30 1.06 3.98 -9.72
C LEU A 30 0.91 5.49 -9.90
N SER A 31 1.53 6.04 -10.93
CA SER A 31 1.39 7.46 -11.26
C SER A 31 -0.05 7.83 -11.56
N VAL A 32 -0.52 8.93 -10.97
CA VAL A 32 -1.84 9.52 -11.23
C VAL A 32 -1.72 10.89 -11.90
N ARG A 33 -2.68 11.17 -12.78
CA ARG A 33 -2.71 12.37 -13.63
C ARG A 33 -4.11 12.99 -13.66
N LEU A 34 -4.19 14.28 -14.02
CA LEU A 34 -5.47 14.98 -14.27
C LEU A 34 -6.15 14.55 -15.58
N GLY A 35 -5.48 13.77 -16.42
CA GLY A 35 -5.97 13.23 -17.69
C GLY A 35 -4.99 12.19 -18.25
N PRO A 36 -5.38 11.37 -19.23
CA PRO A 36 -4.50 10.41 -19.90
C PRO A 36 -3.14 10.97 -20.30
N ASN A 37 -3.09 12.18 -20.87
CA ASN A 37 -1.85 12.87 -21.19
C ASN A 37 -1.67 14.16 -20.37
N GLY A 38 -2.37 14.26 -19.23
CA GLY A 38 -2.36 15.44 -18.37
C GLY A 38 -1.15 15.51 -17.42
N LYS A 39 -1.08 16.60 -16.66
CA LYS A 39 -0.10 16.80 -15.57
C LYS A 39 -0.16 15.60 -14.60
N LYS A 40 1.00 15.01 -14.30
CA LYS A 40 1.18 14.07 -13.19
C LYS A 40 1.02 14.85 -11.89
N ILE A 41 0.21 14.33 -10.99
CA ILE A 41 -0.12 15.00 -9.72
C ILE A 41 0.33 14.21 -8.48
N GLY A 42 0.80 12.99 -8.67
CA GLY A 42 1.20 12.14 -7.55
C GLY A 42 1.23 10.67 -7.92
N LYS A 43 1.07 9.83 -6.90
CA LYS A 43 1.03 8.38 -7.03
C LYS A 43 0.12 7.70 -6.01
N ILE A 44 -0.42 6.54 -6.39
CA ILE A 44 -1.11 5.61 -5.49
C ILE A 44 -0.08 4.54 -5.06
N PRO A 45 0.13 4.29 -3.76
CA PRO A 45 1.14 3.32 -3.33
C PRO A 45 0.80 1.88 -3.73
N TYR A 46 1.80 1.01 -3.78
CA TYR A 46 1.62 -0.43 -3.96
C TYR A 46 0.60 -0.99 -2.93
N GLY A 47 -0.26 -1.90 -3.39
CA GLY A 47 -1.21 -2.62 -2.55
C GLY A 47 -2.41 -1.81 -2.06
N TYR A 48 -2.55 -0.56 -2.52
CA TYR A 48 -3.76 0.23 -2.30
C TYR A 48 -4.81 -0.06 -3.36
N PRO A 49 -6.10 -0.04 -2.98
CA PRO A 49 -7.19 -0.38 -3.86
C PRO A 49 -7.46 0.78 -4.80
N VAL A 50 -8.00 0.50 -5.98
CA VAL A 50 -8.53 1.50 -6.89
C VAL A 50 -9.85 1.02 -7.45
N LYS A 51 -10.82 1.92 -7.51
CA LYS A 51 -12.09 1.67 -8.16
C LYS A 51 -12.09 2.29 -9.55
N VAL A 52 -12.10 1.45 -10.56
CA VAL A 52 -12.10 1.88 -11.97
C VAL A 52 -13.53 2.24 -12.37
N LEU A 53 -13.71 3.49 -12.81
CA LEU A 53 -15.00 4.02 -13.26
C LEU A 53 -15.18 3.84 -14.77
N GLU A 54 -14.12 4.10 -15.54
CA GLU A 54 -14.13 4.05 -16.99
C GLU A 54 -12.77 3.54 -17.51
N LYS A 55 -12.81 2.85 -18.64
CA LYS A 55 -11.63 2.31 -19.34
C LYS A 55 -11.59 2.89 -20.74
N GLY A 56 -10.49 3.56 -21.08
CA GLY A 56 -10.22 4.08 -22.42
C GLY A 56 -9.58 3.03 -23.34
N ASP A 57 -9.01 3.50 -24.44
CA ASP A 57 -8.39 2.65 -25.46
C ASP A 57 -7.15 1.90 -24.95
N ALA A 58 -6.85 0.79 -25.62
CA ALA A 58 -5.67 -0.01 -25.34
C ALA A 58 -4.40 0.80 -25.56
N LEU A 59 -3.47 0.68 -24.62
CA LEU A 59 -2.18 1.35 -24.60
C LEU A 59 -1.10 0.32 -24.24
N ILE A 60 0.01 0.40 -24.95
CA ILE A 60 1.19 -0.42 -24.71
C ILE A 60 2.34 0.53 -24.36
N ILE A 61 3.00 0.27 -23.23
CA ILE A 61 4.19 1.00 -22.82
C ILE A 61 5.40 0.07 -22.75
N ARG A 62 6.60 0.64 -22.81
CA ARG A 62 7.84 -0.05 -22.47
C ARG A 62 8.37 0.52 -21.17
N ASP A 63 8.47 -0.32 -20.16
CA ASP A 63 9.04 0.02 -18.86
C ASP A 63 10.20 -0.92 -18.56
N ASN A 64 11.39 -0.35 -18.35
CA ASN A 64 12.64 -1.11 -18.14
C ASN A 64 12.84 -2.24 -19.17
N GLY A 65 12.54 -1.95 -20.45
CA GLY A 65 12.64 -2.89 -21.57
C GLY A 65 11.51 -3.92 -21.67
N LYS A 66 10.63 -4.03 -20.66
CA LYS A 66 9.47 -4.92 -20.66
C LYS A 66 8.27 -4.24 -21.31
N VAL A 67 7.55 -5.00 -22.13
CA VAL A 67 6.28 -4.56 -22.72
C VAL A 67 5.17 -4.75 -21.69
N ILE A 68 4.43 -3.69 -21.40
CA ILE A 68 3.31 -3.70 -20.47
C ILE A 68 2.07 -3.21 -21.20
N ASN A 69 1.03 -4.03 -21.20
CA ASN A 69 -0.24 -3.75 -21.84
C ASN A 69 -1.25 -3.23 -20.82
N GLY A 70 -2.09 -2.28 -21.22
CA GLY A 70 -3.14 -1.76 -20.37
C GLY A 70 -3.98 -0.74 -21.11
N ASN A 71 -4.60 0.16 -20.36
CA ASN A 71 -5.45 1.23 -20.85
C ASN A 71 -5.27 2.44 -19.94
N TRP A 72 -5.64 3.62 -20.44
CA TRP A 72 -5.98 4.69 -19.51
C TRP A 72 -7.27 4.35 -18.79
N VAL A 73 -7.26 4.49 -17.47
CA VAL A 73 -8.44 4.28 -16.63
C VAL A 73 -8.73 5.52 -15.81
N LYS A 74 -10.02 5.82 -15.68
CA LYS A 74 -10.54 6.83 -14.77
C LYS A 74 -10.82 6.16 -13.42
N ILE A 75 -10.25 6.68 -12.35
CA ILE A 75 -10.29 6.11 -11.00
C ILE A 75 -11.01 7.06 -10.07
N GLU A 76 -11.89 6.54 -9.21
CA GLU A 76 -12.51 7.31 -8.12
C GLU A 76 -11.44 7.72 -7.09
N ALA A 77 -11.14 9.02 -6.99
CA ALA A 77 -10.04 9.52 -6.16
C ALA A 77 -10.25 9.25 -4.67
N SER A 78 -11.50 9.27 -4.19
CA SER A 78 -11.87 8.98 -2.80
C SER A 78 -11.76 7.50 -2.43
N SER A 79 -11.68 6.60 -3.41
CA SER A 79 -11.59 5.14 -3.18
C SER A 79 -10.21 4.69 -2.71
N THR A 80 -9.20 5.58 -2.75
CA THR A 80 -7.80 5.21 -2.60
C THR A 80 -6.98 6.29 -1.91
N ARG A 81 -5.74 5.95 -1.54
CA ARG A 81 -4.77 6.90 -1.04
C ARG A 81 -3.92 7.44 -2.19
N ILE A 82 -3.94 8.75 -2.37
CA ILE A 82 -3.06 9.45 -3.30
C ILE A 82 -2.00 10.22 -2.51
N LEU A 83 -0.73 9.93 -2.79
CA LEU A 83 0.40 10.74 -2.37
C LEU A 83 0.63 11.81 -3.43
N LEU A 84 0.24 13.05 -3.12
CA LEU A 84 0.43 14.18 -4.02
C LEU A 84 1.90 14.59 -4.09
N ASP A 85 2.34 15.01 -5.26
CA ASP A 85 3.64 15.66 -5.45
C ASP A 85 3.62 17.04 -4.74
N GLU A 86 4.77 17.53 -4.26
CA GLU A 86 4.86 18.70 -3.36
C GLU A 86 4.26 20.01 -3.93
N ASP A 87 4.30 20.18 -5.25
CA ASP A 87 3.83 21.37 -5.96
C ASP A 87 2.34 21.32 -6.37
N VAL A 88 1.62 20.29 -5.92
CA VAL A 88 0.24 20.05 -6.33
C VAL A 88 -0.71 20.50 -5.23
N ASP A 89 -1.60 21.43 -5.59
CA ASP A 89 -2.70 21.86 -4.74
C ASP A 89 -3.67 20.69 -4.49
N LYS A 90 -4.04 20.48 -3.22
CA LYS A 90 -4.97 19.44 -2.79
C LYS A 90 -6.36 19.64 -3.38
N ASP A 91 -6.72 20.87 -3.68
CA ASP A 91 -8.01 21.23 -4.25
C ASP A 91 -8.13 20.80 -5.74
N LEU A 92 -7.01 20.41 -6.38
CA LEU A 92 -7.00 19.85 -7.74
C LEU A 92 -7.48 18.39 -7.81
N LEU A 93 -7.71 17.74 -6.66
CA LEU A 93 -8.32 16.42 -6.61
C LEU A 93 -9.81 16.55 -6.93
N ASN A 94 -10.10 16.58 -8.24
CA ASN A 94 -11.42 16.28 -8.76
C ASN A 94 -11.86 14.89 -8.23
N GLN A 95 -13.17 14.60 -8.26
CA GLN A 95 -13.72 13.31 -7.82
C GLN A 95 -13.04 12.09 -8.47
N TYR A 96 -12.36 12.27 -9.61
CA TYR A 96 -11.64 11.24 -10.32
C TYR A 96 -10.25 11.71 -10.78
N VAL A 97 -9.35 10.73 -10.96
CA VAL A 97 -8.00 10.88 -11.53
C VAL A 97 -7.79 9.82 -12.61
N TYR A 98 -6.71 9.93 -13.38
CA TYR A 98 -6.37 8.97 -14.43
C TYR A 98 -5.06 8.26 -14.15
N ALA A 99 -5.01 6.96 -14.45
CA ALA A 99 -3.80 6.15 -14.33
C ALA A 99 -3.73 5.09 -15.44
N PHE A 100 -2.57 4.47 -15.59
CA PHE A 100 -2.37 3.37 -16.56
C PHE A 100 -2.65 2.02 -15.90
N SER A 101 -3.62 1.27 -16.45
CA SER A 101 -4.11 0.03 -15.84
C SER A 101 -3.15 -1.16 -15.95
N GLY A 102 -2.05 -1.05 -16.70
CA GLY A 102 -1.08 -2.14 -16.85
C GLY A 102 -0.38 -2.55 -15.54
N TYR A 103 -0.51 -1.74 -14.48
CA TYR A 103 -0.06 -2.05 -13.12
C TYR A 103 -1.21 -2.22 -12.13
N LEU A 104 -2.38 -2.60 -12.62
CA LEU A 104 -3.52 -2.97 -11.80
C LEU A 104 -3.79 -4.47 -11.94
N ILE A 105 -4.15 -5.10 -10.84
CA ILE A 105 -4.65 -6.47 -10.80
C ILE A 105 -5.97 -6.48 -10.02
N THR A 106 -6.89 -7.39 -10.32
CA THR A 106 -8.15 -7.49 -9.57
C THR A 106 -7.87 -7.79 -8.09
N GLN A 107 -8.70 -7.29 -7.17
CA GLN A 107 -8.50 -7.52 -5.74
C GLN A 107 -8.48 -9.02 -5.39
N GLU A 108 -9.32 -9.83 -6.06
CA GLU A 108 -9.32 -11.29 -5.91
C GLU A 108 -7.96 -11.89 -6.26
N ASN A 109 -7.41 -11.55 -7.43
CA ASN A 109 -6.10 -12.05 -7.85
C ASN A 109 -4.96 -11.54 -6.94
N PHE A 110 -5.07 -10.31 -6.43
CA PHE A 110 -4.13 -9.77 -5.45
C PHE A 110 -4.18 -10.53 -4.11
N ILE A 111 -5.36 -10.94 -3.66
CA ILE A 111 -5.51 -11.76 -2.46
C ILE A 111 -4.94 -13.16 -2.72
N ASN A 112 -5.35 -13.80 -3.81
CA ASN A 112 -4.96 -15.16 -4.16
C ASN A 112 -3.44 -15.32 -4.27
N GLN A 113 -2.73 -14.34 -4.86
CA GLN A 113 -1.26 -14.40 -4.92
C GLN A 113 -0.62 -14.46 -3.53
N PHE A 114 -1.13 -13.70 -2.57
CA PHE A 114 -0.51 -13.60 -1.24
C PHE A 114 -0.97 -14.72 -0.32
N GLU A 115 -2.21 -15.19 -0.43
CA GLU A 115 -2.64 -16.39 0.29
C GLU A 115 -1.85 -17.63 -0.14
N LYS A 116 -1.52 -17.74 -1.44
CA LYS A 116 -0.64 -18.80 -1.94
C LYS A 116 0.77 -18.70 -1.36
N GLU A 117 1.33 -17.50 -1.28
CA GLU A 117 2.64 -17.24 -0.67
C GLU A 117 2.62 -17.62 0.82
N ILE A 118 1.61 -17.15 1.55
CA ILE A 118 1.42 -17.38 2.99
C ILE A 118 1.23 -18.87 3.29
N ALA A 119 0.47 -19.59 2.48
CA ALA A 119 0.23 -21.02 2.66
C ALA A 119 1.52 -21.87 2.56
N SER A 120 2.59 -21.34 1.97
CA SER A 120 3.90 -22.00 1.94
C SER A 120 4.67 -21.91 3.28
N HIS A 121 4.17 -21.12 4.23
CA HIS A 121 4.80 -20.88 5.52
C HIS A 121 3.92 -21.33 6.69
N PRO A 122 4.24 -22.46 7.35
CA PRO A 122 3.47 -22.98 8.49
C PRO A 122 3.33 -22.01 9.67
N ALA A 123 4.24 -21.04 9.79
CA ALA A 123 4.19 -19.99 10.81
C ALA A 123 2.91 -19.12 10.73
N PHE A 124 2.20 -19.16 9.60
CA PHE A 124 0.99 -18.37 9.38
C PHE A 124 -0.32 -19.14 9.54
N ASN A 125 -0.29 -20.42 9.95
CA ASN A 125 -1.50 -21.26 10.05
C ASN A 125 -2.60 -20.66 10.95
N ASP A 126 -2.23 -19.88 11.97
CA ASP A 126 -3.15 -19.24 12.92
C ASP A 126 -3.45 -17.77 12.57
N PHE A 127 -3.16 -17.35 11.34
CA PHE A 127 -3.29 -15.97 10.89
C PHE A 127 -4.01 -15.89 9.54
N TYR A 128 -4.69 -14.77 9.31
CA TYR A 128 -5.31 -14.49 8.02
C TYR A 128 -5.03 -13.05 7.58
N LEU A 129 -5.02 -12.80 6.27
CA LEU A 129 -4.81 -11.46 5.72
C LEU A 129 -5.89 -10.49 6.19
N ALA A 130 -5.48 -9.28 6.58
CA ALA A 130 -6.36 -8.23 7.07
C ALA A 130 -7.05 -7.49 5.91
N LYS A 131 -7.92 -8.19 5.17
CA LYS A 131 -8.55 -7.73 3.92
C LYS A 131 -9.47 -6.51 4.07
N SER A 132 -9.86 -6.13 5.29
CA SER A 132 -10.67 -4.95 5.59
C SER A 132 -9.88 -3.63 5.50
N TYR A 133 -8.55 -3.68 5.51
CA TYR A 133 -7.71 -2.50 5.34
C TYR A 133 -7.48 -2.22 3.87
N GLN A 134 -7.27 -0.94 3.53
CA GLN A 134 -6.93 -0.54 2.17
C GLN A 134 -5.67 -1.27 1.68
N CYS A 135 -4.61 -1.30 2.49
CA CYS A 135 -3.39 -2.02 2.19
C CYS A 135 -3.11 -3.08 3.26
N PHE A 136 -2.96 -4.33 2.83
CA PHE A 136 -2.68 -5.47 3.70
C PHE A 136 -1.46 -6.30 3.28
N ALA A 137 -0.83 -5.95 2.16
CA ALA A 137 0.41 -6.58 1.72
C ALA A 137 1.25 -5.58 0.90
N ILE A 138 2.54 -5.46 1.24
CA ILE A 138 3.51 -4.64 0.50
C ILE A 138 4.75 -5.46 0.16
N LYS A 139 5.50 -4.98 -0.83
CA LYS A 139 6.76 -5.56 -1.30
C LYS A 139 7.86 -4.51 -1.21
N GLY A 140 9.05 -4.86 -0.75
CA GLY A 140 10.21 -3.95 -0.68
C GLY A 140 11.48 -4.72 -0.33
N ASP A 141 12.64 -4.09 -0.46
CA ASP A 141 13.90 -4.62 0.09
C ASP A 141 14.05 -4.10 1.52
N PHE A 142 13.56 -4.84 2.52
CA PHE A 142 13.52 -4.37 3.91
C PHE A 142 14.78 -4.74 4.71
N PHE A 143 15.66 -5.58 4.13
CA PHE A 143 16.88 -6.06 4.78
C PHE A 143 18.17 -5.65 4.06
N GLY A 144 18.10 -5.04 2.87
CA GLY A 144 19.22 -4.49 2.13
C GLY A 144 20.06 -5.51 1.38
N ASP A 145 19.51 -6.68 1.09
CA ASP A 145 20.19 -7.73 0.31
C ASP A 145 19.85 -7.68 -1.19
N GLY A 146 19.01 -6.71 -1.60
CA GLY A 146 18.54 -6.54 -2.97
C GLY A 146 17.50 -7.56 -3.41
N VAL A 147 16.99 -8.38 -2.49
CA VAL A 147 15.90 -9.33 -2.73
C VAL A 147 14.58 -8.69 -2.30
N VAL A 148 13.50 -9.01 -3.03
CA VAL A 148 12.17 -8.51 -2.69
C VAL A 148 11.60 -9.32 -1.52
N ASP A 149 11.37 -8.63 -0.43
CA ASP A 149 10.69 -9.13 0.76
C ASP A 149 9.20 -8.82 0.72
N TYR A 150 8.45 -9.54 1.56
CA TYR A 150 7.04 -9.30 1.75
C TYR A 150 6.76 -8.79 3.16
N LEU A 151 5.84 -7.85 3.27
CA LEU A 151 5.20 -7.55 4.54
C LEU A 151 3.71 -7.75 4.41
N TYR A 152 3.15 -8.55 5.32
CA TYR A 152 1.72 -8.82 5.44
C TYR A 152 1.17 -8.17 6.70
N ARG A 153 0.02 -7.52 6.55
CA ARG A 153 -0.86 -7.21 7.67
C ARG A 153 -1.80 -8.40 7.88
N MET A 154 -1.71 -9.00 9.06
CA MET A 154 -2.47 -10.21 9.37
C MET A 154 -3.24 -10.04 10.68
N ILE A 155 -4.30 -10.81 10.85
CA ILE A 155 -5.11 -10.86 12.05
C ILE A 155 -4.91 -12.22 12.72
N ASP A 156 -4.64 -12.21 14.02
CA ASP A 156 -4.51 -13.43 14.84
C ASP A 156 -5.87 -13.98 15.27
N THR A 157 -5.90 -15.19 15.83
CA THR A 157 -7.14 -15.86 16.31
C THR A 157 -7.91 -15.09 17.38
N LYS A 158 -7.31 -14.07 18.00
CA LYS A 158 -7.94 -13.18 18.99
C LYS A 158 -8.40 -11.85 18.38
N GLY A 159 -8.27 -11.67 17.06
CA GLY A 159 -8.66 -10.46 16.36
C GLY A 159 -7.63 -9.33 16.40
N ASN A 160 -6.41 -9.57 16.89
CA ASN A 160 -5.39 -8.52 16.91
C ASN A 160 -4.62 -8.45 15.59
N VAL A 161 -4.27 -7.23 15.19
CA VAL A 161 -3.48 -6.97 13.98
C VAL A 161 -1.99 -7.09 14.27
N ARG A 162 -1.29 -7.77 13.36
CA ARG A 162 0.15 -8.01 13.35
C ARG A 162 0.72 -7.58 12.02
N LEU A 163 2.01 -7.24 12.01
CA LEU A 163 2.78 -7.15 10.78
C LEU A 163 3.76 -8.32 10.75
N TYR A 164 3.77 -9.06 9.66
CA TYR A 164 4.72 -10.13 9.41
C TYR A 164 5.57 -9.81 8.21
N ILE A 165 6.88 -9.90 8.36
CA ILE A 165 7.85 -9.60 7.32
C ILE A 165 8.56 -10.90 6.95
N VAL A 166 8.44 -11.31 5.70
CA VAL A 166 9.13 -12.46 5.12
C VAL A 166 10.34 -11.96 4.35
N ASP A 167 11.50 -12.23 4.93
CA ASP A 167 12.83 -11.95 4.42
C ASP A 167 13.23 -13.06 3.44
N ASN A 168 13.21 -12.81 2.12
CA ASN A 168 13.25 -13.84 1.07
C ASN A 168 14.65 -14.23 0.59
N ARG A 169 15.63 -14.26 1.49
CA ARG A 169 17.04 -14.54 1.15
C ARG A 169 17.21 -15.74 0.24
N LYS A 170 18.28 -15.69 -0.56
CA LYS A 170 18.72 -16.79 -1.44
C LYS A 170 18.94 -18.13 -0.71
N THR A 171 19.23 -18.09 0.59
CA THR A 171 19.48 -19.28 1.44
C THR A 171 18.24 -19.80 2.14
N GLY A 172 17.05 -19.27 1.84
CA GLY A 172 15.78 -19.59 2.48
C GLY A 172 15.23 -18.45 3.31
N SER A 173 13.90 -18.40 3.43
CA SER A 173 13.22 -17.25 4.02
C SER A 173 13.27 -17.24 5.55
N GLN A 174 13.31 -16.05 6.14
CA GLN A 174 13.10 -15.82 7.57
C GLN A 174 11.85 -14.98 7.81
N ILE A 175 11.16 -15.21 8.93
CA ILE A 175 9.91 -14.52 9.24
C ILE A 175 10.08 -13.71 10.53
N TYR A 176 9.72 -12.44 10.46
CA TYR A 176 9.74 -11.51 11.59
C TYR A 176 8.32 -11.03 11.88
N GLY A 177 7.88 -11.15 13.13
CA GLY A 177 6.57 -10.65 13.57
C GLY A 177 6.72 -9.38 14.41
N LEU A 178 5.86 -8.41 14.15
CA LEU A 178 5.63 -7.23 14.98
C LEU A 178 4.22 -7.26 15.56
N GLY A 179 4.11 -6.90 16.83
CA GLY A 179 2.88 -6.96 17.63
C GLY A 179 2.95 -7.94 18.81
N GLY A 180 2.06 -7.74 19.77
CA GLY A 180 1.94 -8.61 20.95
C GLY A 180 3.02 -8.38 22.01
N ASP A 181 3.28 -9.40 22.83
CA ASP A 181 4.14 -9.28 24.02
C ASP A 181 5.64 -9.18 23.70
N LYS A 182 6.05 -9.69 22.54
CA LYS A 182 7.45 -9.72 22.09
C LYS A 182 7.79 -8.56 21.14
N ASP A 183 6.86 -7.63 20.94
CA ASP A 183 7.08 -6.50 20.05
C ASP A 183 8.20 -5.58 20.58
N PRO A 184 9.21 -5.24 19.77
CA PRO A 184 10.35 -4.42 20.20
C PRO A 184 9.95 -2.98 20.57
N PHE A 185 8.81 -2.50 20.09
CA PHE A 185 8.29 -1.16 20.35
C PHE A 185 7.17 -1.15 21.39
N LYS A 186 6.87 -2.32 21.98
CA LYS A 186 5.77 -2.54 22.94
C LYS A 186 4.39 -2.24 22.35
N ILE A 187 4.24 -2.28 21.03
CA ILE A 187 2.96 -2.11 20.34
C ILE A 187 2.21 -3.44 20.39
N LYS A 188 1.06 -3.45 21.08
CA LYS A 188 0.23 -4.66 21.19
C LYS A 188 -0.55 -4.96 19.92
N ASN A 189 -0.98 -3.95 19.18
CA ASN A 189 -1.83 -4.09 18.01
C ASN A 189 -1.43 -3.06 16.95
N TYR A 190 -1.13 -3.51 15.73
CA TYR A 190 -0.73 -2.65 14.60
C TYR A 190 -1.92 -2.20 13.76
N ASP A 191 -3.00 -1.80 14.43
CA ASP A 191 -4.22 -1.28 13.81
C ASP A 191 -4.00 0.17 13.32
N PHE A 192 -3.12 0.32 12.34
CA PHE A 192 -2.83 1.59 11.67
C PHE A 192 -3.56 1.66 10.34
N ALA A 193 -4.27 2.75 10.06
CA ALA A 193 -4.96 2.92 8.78
C ALA A 193 -4.00 2.82 7.56
N ILE A 194 -2.82 3.43 7.66
CA ILE A 194 -1.83 3.52 6.58
C ILE A 194 -0.77 2.42 6.72
N LEU A 195 -0.38 1.83 5.58
CA LEU A 195 0.78 0.95 5.43
C LEU A 195 1.38 1.17 4.04
N THR A 196 2.62 1.65 3.98
CA THR A 196 3.34 1.84 2.71
C THR A 196 4.83 1.59 2.88
N VAL A 197 5.49 1.34 1.75
CA VAL A 197 6.94 1.35 1.65
C VAL A 197 7.43 2.80 1.60
N ILE A 198 8.58 3.04 2.22
CA ILE A 198 9.38 4.26 2.07
C ILE A 198 10.66 3.86 1.33
N PRO A 199 10.90 4.40 0.13
CA PRO A 199 12.04 4.01 -0.68
C PRO A 199 13.37 4.30 0.02
N LYS A 200 14.36 3.46 -0.23
CA LYS A 200 15.76 3.75 0.10
C LYS A 200 16.21 5.13 -0.36
N GLY A 201 17.15 5.72 0.38
CA GLY A 201 17.64 7.08 0.15
C GLY A 201 16.74 8.17 0.73
N THR A 202 15.49 7.86 1.11
CA THR A 202 14.60 8.83 1.76
C THR A 202 15.13 9.21 3.16
N PRO A 203 15.30 10.50 3.47
CA PRO A 203 15.63 10.93 4.83
C PRO A 203 14.49 10.57 5.80
N LEU A 204 14.82 9.87 6.89
CA LEU A 204 13.88 9.48 7.95
C LEU A 204 14.25 10.22 9.23
N TRP A 205 13.25 10.78 9.92
CA TRP A 205 13.46 11.48 11.19
C TRP A 205 12.20 11.40 12.04
N SER A 206 12.32 11.59 13.37
CA SER A 206 11.15 11.77 14.23
C SER A 206 10.61 13.19 14.12
N ASN A 207 9.39 13.37 13.63
CA ASN A 207 8.78 14.71 13.48
C ASN A 207 8.30 15.31 14.82
N SER A 208 8.47 14.58 15.93
CA SER A 208 8.17 15.05 17.29
C SER A 208 9.23 14.58 18.28
N LYS A 209 9.55 15.43 19.26
CA LYS A 209 10.42 15.08 20.40
C LYS A 209 9.88 15.76 21.66
N ASN A 210 9.68 14.98 22.72
CA ASN A 210 9.11 15.46 23.98
C ASN A 210 7.79 16.24 23.81
N GLY A 211 6.94 15.81 22.87
CA GLY A 211 5.65 16.45 22.58
C GLY A 211 5.72 17.68 21.66
N ILE A 212 6.92 18.13 21.27
CA ILE A 212 7.09 19.29 20.39
C ILE A 212 7.21 18.82 18.93
N LYS A 213 6.38 19.36 18.04
CA LYS A 213 6.46 19.13 16.58
C LYS A 213 7.71 19.79 15.99
N ARG A 214 8.35 19.12 15.02
CA ARG A 214 9.59 19.55 14.39
C ARG A 214 9.51 19.34 12.87
N ASN A 215 10.02 20.32 12.13
CA ASN A 215 10.20 20.23 10.69
C ASN A 215 11.63 19.81 10.37
N LEU A 216 11.85 19.23 9.19
CA LEU A 216 13.16 18.74 8.74
C LEU A 216 14.27 19.81 8.84
N ASN A 217 13.98 21.06 8.48
CA ASN A 217 14.94 22.17 8.53
C ASN A 217 15.48 22.48 9.94
N GLY A 218 14.77 22.04 11.00
CA GLY A 218 15.17 22.23 12.39
C GLY A 218 15.79 20.97 13.03
N ILE A 219 16.04 19.92 12.24
CA ILE A 219 16.55 18.64 12.75
C ILE A 219 18.03 18.53 12.44
N SER A 220 18.81 18.18 13.47
CA SER A 220 20.24 17.97 13.32
C SER A 220 20.52 16.81 12.36
N LYS A 221 21.58 16.91 11.54
CA LYS A 221 21.92 15.84 10.58
C LYS A 221 22.14 14.47 11.26
N SER A 222 22.58 14.46 12.51
CA SER A 222 22.77 13.24 13.31
C SER A 222 21.46 12.58 13.75
N GLU A 223 20.33 13.28 13.71
CA GLU A 223 18.99 12.74 13.99
C GLU A 223 18.29 12.21 12.72
N ILE A 224 18.89 12.41 11.54
CA ILE A 224 18.38 11.93 10.26
C ILE A 224 18.99 10.55 9.98
N THR A 225 18.14 9.60 9.65
CA THR A 225 18.53 8.27 9.18
C THR A 225 18.24 8.17 7.69
N THR A 226 19.25 7.80 6.90
CA THR A 226 19.09 7.45 5.48
C THR A 226 19.54 6.02 5.30
N LEU A 227 18.70 5.21 4.67
CA LEU A 227 18.92 3.78 4.46
C LEU A 227 19.24 3.52 2.98
N ASP A 228 20.07 2.53 2.70
CA ASP A 228 20.33 1.99 1.35
C ASP A 228 19.33 0.88 0.94
N TYR A 229 18.31 0.67 1.77
CA TYR A 229 17.19 -0.25 1.61
C TYR A 229 15.88 0.42 2.07
N ASP A 230 14.76 -0.24 1.81
CA ASP A 230 13.43 0.30 2.04
C ASP A 230 13.04 0.24 3.51
N ALA A 231 12.29 1.26 3.96
CA ALA A 231 11.64 1.28 5.25
C ALA A 231 10.13 1.04 5.11
N ILE A 232 9.49 0.77 6.23
CA ILE A 232 8.04 0.61 6.34
C ILE A 232 7.48 1.85 7.02
N TYR A 233 6.36 2.37 6.53
CA TYR A 233 5.61 3.43 7.17
C TYR A 233 4.22 2.96 7.57
N VAL A 234 3.89 3.18 8.84
CA VAL A 234 2.55 2.96 9.39
C VAL A 234 2.06 4.24 10.05
N HIS A 235 0.79 4.56 9.91
CA HIS A 235 0.23 5.76 10.53
C HIS A 235 -1.30 5.68 10.65
N GLN A 236 -1.84 6.32 11.68
CA GLN A 236 -3.28 6.44 11.90
C GLN A 236 -3.80 7.74 11.28
N ASP A 237 -4.81 7.66 10.41
CA ASP A 237 -5.33 8.84 9.71
C ASP A 237 -5.78 9.96 10.66
N ASN A 238 -6.36 9.59 11.81
CA ASN A 238 -7.01 10.54 12.73
C ASN A 238 -6.28 10.79 14.05
N ALA A 239 -5.28 9.97 14.42
CA ALA A 239 -4.72 9.97 15.78
C ALA A 239 -3.33 10.59 15.92
N LYS A 240 -2.74 11.14 14.84
CA LYS A 240 -1.36 11.69 14.88
C LYS A 240 -0.39 10.68 15.51
N GLU A 241 -0.49 9.43 15.12
CA GLU A 241 0.34 8.35 15.66
C GLU A 241 0.74 7.41 14.54
N GLY A 242 2.03 7.20 14.41
CA GLY A 242 2.63 6.39 13.38
C GLY A 242 4.14 6.44 13.47
N GLY A 243 4.80 5.83 12.50
CA GLY A 243 6.25 5.74 12.52
C GLY A 243 6.82 5.15 11.26
N PHE A 244 8.10 5.46 11.05
CA PHE A 244 8.96 4.65 10.20
C PHE A 244 9.47 3.47 11.01
N ILE A 245 9.29 2.27 10.47
CA ILE A 245 9.86 1.03 10.97
C ILE A 245 10.97 0.61 10.00
N TYR A 246 12.14 0.31 10.53
CA TYR A 246 13.24 -0.25 9.73
C TYR A 246 14.15 -1.09 10.61
N ARG A 247 14.92 -1.98 9.99
CA ARG A 247 15.94 -2.76 10.69
C ARG A 247 17.29 -2.12 10.49
N LYS A 248 18.13 -2.04 11.52
CA LYS A 248 19.52 -1.57 11.44
C LYS A 248 20.34 -2.26 12.53
N ASP A 249 21.56 -2.68 12.21
CA ASP A 249 22.46 -3.38 13.13
C ASP A 249 21.78 -4.59 13.82
N GLY A 250 21.00 -5.34 13.04
CA GLY A 250 20.24 -6.51 13.49
C GLY A 250 18.97 -6.22 14.29
N LYS A 251 18.68 -4.95 14.62
CA LYS A 251 17.57 -4.54 15.49
C LYS A 251 16.50 -3.75 14.75
N TRP A 252 15.25 -3.90 15.18
CA TRP A 252 14.13 -3.07 14.73
C TRP A 252 14.19 -1.69 15.38
N ASN A 253 13.96 -0.65 14.58
CA ASN A 253 13.96 0.75 14.99
C ASN A 253 12.62 1.40 14.62
N TRP A 254 12.18 2.34 15.46
CA TRP A 254 10.95 3.10 15.29
C TRP A 254 11.27 4.60 15.33
N LEU A 255 10.96 5.32 14.24
CA LEU A 255 11.01 6.78 14.19
C LEU A 255 9.60 7.34 14.17
N ASN A 256 9.17 7.81 15.34
CA ASN A 256 7.83 8.25 15.62
C ASN A 256 7.37 9.45 14.77
N GLN A 257 6.14 9.38 14.29
CA GLN A 257 5.44 10.42 13.54
C GLN A 257 4.15 10.84 14.28
N LYS A 258 4.13 12.08 14.80
CA LYS A 258 3.04 12.72 15.57
C LYS A 258 2.64 14.11 15.05
#